data_AF-A0A378SIN2-F1
#
_entry.id   AF-A0A378SIN2-F1
#
_cell.length_a   1.000
_cell.length_b   1.000
_cell.length_c   1.000
_cell.angle_alpha   90.00
_cell.angle_beta   90.00
_cell.angle_gamma   90.00
#
_symmetry.space_group_name_H-M   'P 1'
#
loop_
_entity.id
_entity.type
_entity.pdbx_description
1 polymer ?
#
loop_
_entity_poly.entity_id
_entity_poly.type
_entity_poly.pdbx_seq_one_letter_code
_entity_poly.pdbx_strand_id
1 'polypeptide(L)'
;MLGTAAVGRRTTALTEPTADQRASRLFGDGTAEHPDAGLLFGNGFSWDGSSCTGTAACHGGNAGLLGGSAGHGFNGGNGGAAGLFGRGGDGGDGRPDGSGGNGGRGGLISGDGGDGGDAGASLRSVTTAGVGGDSGMLGVRGKPGKGTPAPVTVGFPRSGTYVTEGGSGARVELLTVQLSGGSATAVTVTYSVSNYTGAQYKATAGEDFAAATGSVVFAPGQTSATIPVTVYGDTDYEPDETVYVELTSAIGALIVRTATDGQLAGQSNLILNNDDRASGIGMTLHLRGADAATVKREFDLMAAMNVSWVRIDVDWSAVEPRRGKFQWESTDLLVREAVAHNMNVLVMLGFTPAWARSADTKSLSYPSHARAKDLAAFGAFASTAAARYAPLGVRSWEIWNEPNTAKFWPARPDADEYGALFRTAATAIRGVDSRATLLIGGLGPQYDTPGAEIPPAQYLDQLYGNGAAQLADGIAVHPYSYPHLPMDPQQRQEGGFADLPELQAVMAGHGDGDKLIWITEFGAPTGTSVNAVSEEQQAAILLAARQQVAQWNWAGPLVYYELVDGGTDPSDGEQNFGVLRKDLSPKAAALALMESDTNRRTSTAL
;
A
#
# COMPACT_ATOMS: atom_id res chain seq x y z
N MET A 1 -43.53 32.52 -66.24
CA MET A 1 -43.06 33.67 -67.03
C MET A 1 -41.54 33.70 -66.97
N LEU A 2 -40.91 33.50 -68.12
CA LEU A 2 -39.47 33.72 -68.31
C LEU A 2 -39.17 35.22 -68.15
N GLY A 3 -38.12 35.54 -67.41
CA GLY A 3 -37.55 36.88 -67.31
C GLY A 3 -36.04 36.75 -67.18
N THR A 4 -35.37 36.93 -68.31
CA THR A 4 -33.92 36.97 -68.51
C THR A 4 -33.20 37.97 -67.62
N ALA A 5 -32.04 37.59 -67.08
CA ALA A 5 -31.00 38.54 -66.69
C ALA A 5 -29.66 38.10 -67.33
N ALA A 6 -29.09 39.05 -68.05
CA ALA A 6 -27.94 38.89 -68.91
C ALA A 6 -26.61 38.79 -68.13
N VAL A 7 -25.69 38.14 -68.83
CA VAL A 7 -24.28 37.89 -68.55
C VAL A 7 -23.48 39.15 -68.18
N GLY A 8 -22.70 39.05 -67.10
CA GLY A 8 -21.47 39.81 -66.92
C GLY A 8 -20.26 38.89 -67.16
N ARG A 9 -19.77 38.85 -68.40
CA ARG A 9 -18.53 38.13 -68.77
C ARG A 9 -17.35 38.95 -68.26
N ARG A 10 -16.59 38.44 -67.30
CA ARG A 10 -15.16 38.77 -67.20
C ARG A 10 -14.44 37.96 -68.27
N THR A 11 -14.00 38.64 -69.31
CA THR A 11 -13.02 38.15 -70.28
C THR A 11 -11.65 38.12 -69.63
N THR A 12 -11.17 36.94 -69.26
CA THR A 12 -9.73 36.66 -69.24
C THR A 12 -9.43 35.82 -70.47
N ALA A 13 -8.75 36.41 -71.44
CA ALA A 13 -8.24 35.70 -72.60
C ALA A 13 -7.30 34.59 -72.10
N LEU A 14 -7.61 33.34 -72.41
CA LEU A 14 -6.64 32.25 -72.35
C LEU A 14 -5.72 32.45 -73.55
N THR A 15 -4.59 33.12 -73.34
CA THR A 15 -3.48 33.14 -74.30
C THR A 15 -3.06 31.70 -74.56
N GLU A 16 -3.10 31.27 -75.82
CA GLU A 16 -2.54 29.99 -76.23
C GLU A 16 -1.08 29.88 -75.77
N PRO A 17 -0.66 28.79 -75.13
CA PRO A 17 0.72 28.63 -74.70
C PRO A 17 1.64 28.65 -75.93
N THR A 18 2.75 29.39 -75.81
CA THR A 18 3.77 29.49 -76.87
C THR A 18 4.33 28.12 -77.23
N ALA A 19 4.93 27.97 -78.42
CA ALA A 19 5.55 26.71 -78.83
C ALA A 19 6.55 26.18 -77.79
N ASP A 20 7.29 27.07 -77.13
CA ASP A 20 8.20 26.74 -76.02
C ASP A 20 7.45 26.27 -74.76
N GLN A 21 6.30 26.86 -74.43
CA GLN A 21 5.45 26.41 -73.31
C GLN A 21 4.74 25.08 -73.59
N ARG A 22 4.52 24.72 -74.86
CA ARG A 22 4.01 23.41 -75.28
C ARG A 22 5.12 22.35 -75.29
N ALA A 23 6.32 22.73 -75.72
CA ALA A 23 7.50 21.88 -75.70
C ALA A 23 7.92 21.56 -74.26
N SER A 24 7.95 22.54 -73.35
CA SER A 24 8.32 22.33 -71.94
C SER A 24 7.35 21.42 -71.17
N ARG A 25 6.06 21.40 -71.56
CA ARG A 25 5.06 20.46 -71.01
C ARG A 25 5.24 19.02 -71.48
N LEU A 26 5.91 18.80 -72.59
CA LEU A 26 6.22 17.47 -73.12
C LEU A 26 7.63 17.02 -72.76
N PHE A 27 8.58 17.97 -72.71
CA PHE A 27 10.00 17.77 -72.51
C PHE A 27 10.55 18.87 -71.59
N GLY A 28 10.88 18.53 -70.35
CA GLY A 28 11.40 19.50 -69.40
C GLY A 28 11.48 18.97 -67.98
N ASP A 29 12.43 19.48 -67.21
CA ASP A 29 12.57 19.14 -65.79
C ASP A 29 11.61 19.98 -64.94
N GLY A 30 11.14 19.40 -63.83
CA GLY A 30 10.29 20.10 -62.88
C GLY A 30 11.01 21.26 -62.17
N THR A 31 10.23 22.19 -61.62
CA THR A 31 10.69 23.33 -60.81
C THR A 31 10.03 23.33 -59.44
N ALA A 32 10.47 24.17 -58.51
CA ALA A 32 9.84 24.28 -57.19
C ALA A 32 8.32 24.65 -57.29
N GLU A 33 7.95 25.48 -58.27
CA GLU A 33 6.55 25.87 -58.50
C GLU A 33 5.73 24.79 -59.22
N HIS A 34 6.40 23.98 -60.05
CA HIS A 34 5.82 22.89 -60.85
C HIS A 34 6.72 21.66 -60.77
N PRO A 35 6.63 20.86 -59.70
CA PRO A 35 7.63 19.86 -59.38
C PRO A 35 7.68 18.70 -60.36
N ASP A 36 6.58 18.37 -61.04
CA ASP A 36 6.56 17.30 -62.03
C ASP A 36 7.27 17.71 -63.33
N ALA A 37 7.96 16.74 -63.92
CA ALA A 37 8.57 16.87 -65.23
C ALA A 37 7.53 16.99 -66.37
N GLY A 38 8.02 17.31 -67.57
CA GLY A 38 7.28 17.19 -68.81
C GLY A 38 6.75 15.77 -69.05
N LEU A 39 5.61 15.67 -69.72
CA LEU A 39 4.82 14.44 -69.87
C LEU A 39 5.60 13.26 -70.47
N LEU A 40 6.54 13.49 -71.39
CA LEU A 40 7.27 12.43 -72.08
C LEU A 40 8.67 12.24 -71.52
N PHE A 41 9.44 13.32 -71.36
CA PHE A 41 10.80 13.25 -70.82
C PHE A 41 11.10 14.40 -69.87
N GLY A 42 11.88 14.11 -68.84
CA GLY A 42 12.40 15.09 -67.89
C GLY A 42 12.46 14.54 -66.47
N ASN A 43 13.24 15.20 -65.63
CA ASN A 43 13.44 14.86 -64.24
C ASN A 43 12.45 15.59 -63.35
N GLY A 44 11.91 14.90 -62.34
CA GLY A 44 11.12 15.54 -61.30
C GLY A 44 11.98 16.43 -60.41
N PHE A 45 11.40 17.49 -59.85
CA PHE A 45 12.11 18.42 -58.99
C PHE A 45 12.44 17.79 -57.63
N SER A 46 13.71 17.90 -57.22
CA SER A 46 14.19 17.44 -55.92
C SER A 46 14.27 18.61 -54.94
N TRP A 47 13.64 18.45 -53.78
CA TRP A 47 13.64 19.49 -52.74
C TRP A 47 14.87 19.43 -51.84
N ASP A 48 15.29 20.60 -51.36
CA ASP A 48 16.36 20.77 -50.39
C ASP A 48 16.03 21.88 -49.37
N GLY A 49 16.97 22.18 -48.48
CA GLY A 49 16.77 23.20 -47.44
C GLY A 49 16.62 24.64 -47.96
N SER A 50 17.00 24.92 -49.21
CA SER A 50 16.89 26.26 -49.82
C SER A 50 15.61 26.45 -50.62
N SER A 51 15.08 25.36 -51.17
CA SER A 51 13.86 25.32 -51.99
C SER A 51 12.62 25.01 -51.16
N CYS A 52 12.71 24.18 -50.12
CA CYS A 52 11.61 23.85 -49.22
C CYS A 52 11.59 24.80 -48.00
N THR A 53 11.17 26.05 -48.21
CA THR A 53 11.12 27.06 -47.14
C THR A 53 9.85 26.93 -46.30
N GLY A 54 9.99 26.63 -45.00
CA GLY A 54 8.87 26.54 -44.04
C GLY A 54 8.79 25.20 -43.31
N THR A 55 7.79 25.00 -42.45
CA THR A 55 7.64 23.80 -41.60
C THR A 55 6.96 22.60 -42.28
N ALA A 56 6.49 22.75 -43.52
CA ALA A 56 5.80 21.70 -44.27
C ALA A 56 6.74 20.64 -44.87
N ALA A 57 6.20 19.45 -45.10
CA ALA A 57 6.84 18.39 -45.88
C ALA A 57 6.75 18.71 -47.39
N CYS A 58 7.86 18.56 -48.11
CA CYS A 58 7.92 18.86 -49.55
C CYS A 58 8.09 17.58 -50.36
N HIS A 59 7.13 17.32 -51.24
CA HIS A 59 7.08 16.09 -52.04
C HIS A 59 7.84 16.25 -53.35
N GLY A 60 8.75 15.31 -53.63
CA GLY A 60 9.51 15.27 -54.87
C GLY A 60 8.61 15.09 -56.09
N GLY A 61 8.98 15.72 -57.19
CA GLY A 61 8.22 15.67 -58.43
C GLY A 61 8.33 14.36 -59.19
N ASN A 62 7.32 14.03 -59.99
CA ASN A 62 7.31 12.85 -60.85
C ASN A 62 8.15 13.08 -62.12
N ALA A 63 8.76 12.01 -62.64
CA ALA A 63 9.50 12.05 -63.90
C ALA A 63 8.58 11.88 -65.12
N GLY A 64 9.10 12.18 -66.31
CA GLY A 64 8.39 11.97 -67.57
C GLY A 64 8.09 10.49 -67.86
N LEU A 65 7.07 10.24 -68.69
CA LEU A 65 6.56 8.89 -68.96
C LEU A 65 7.59 7.96 -69.61
N LEU A 66 8.46 8.48 -70.49
CA LEU A 66 9.39 7.68 -71.30
C LEU A 66 10.84 7.76 -70.81
N GLY A 67 11.16 8.66 -69.88
CA GLY A 67 12.49 8.72 -69.28
C GLY A 67 12.74 9.97 -68.43
N GLY A 68 13.62 9.82 -67.45
CA GLY A 68 13.98 10.82 -66.45
C GLY A 68 14.01 10.20 -65.06
N SER A 69 14.60 10.89 -64.09
CA SER A 69 14.60 10.47 -62.68
C SER A 69 13.58 11.29 -61.90
N ALA A 70 12.87 10.67 -60.98
CA ALA A 70 11.93 11.38 -60.14
C ALA A 70 12.66 12.12 -59.01
N GLY A 71 12.05 13.20 -58.54
CA GLY A 71 12.63 14.10 -57.58
C GLY A 71 12.57 13.59 -56.14
N HIS A 72 13.54 13.99 -55.33
CA HIS A 72 13.62 13.68 -53.90
C HIS A 72 12.68 14.57 -53.07
N GLY A 73 12.07 13.98 -52.04
CA GLY A 73 11.33 14.74 -51.03
C GLY A 73 12.24 15.33 -49.95
N PHE A 74 11.70 16.25 -49.14
CA PHE A 74 12.44 16.90 -48.04
C PHE A 74 11.54 17.13 -46.83
N ASN A 75 12.11 17.12 -45.61
CA ASN A 75 11.38 17.27 -44.32
C ASN A 75 10.21 16.30 -44.13
N GLY A 76 10.42 15.00 -44.32
CA GLY A 76 9.37 13.98 -44.26
C GLY A 76 8.49 13.90 -45.51
N GLY A 77 8.80 14.65 -46.56
CA GLY A 77 8.10 14.57 -47.84
C GLY A 77 8.48 13.32 -48.63
N ASN A 78 7.49 12.68 -49.26
CA ASN A 78 7.70 11.54 -50.16
C ASN A 78 8.48 11.93 -51.42
N GLY A 79 9.26 11.00 -51.97
CA GLY A 79 9.85 11.15 -53.30
C GLY A 79 8.84 10.91 -54.42
N GLY A 80 9.14 11.44 -55.61
CA GLY A 80 8.27 11.32 -56.79
C GLY A 80 8.41 9.97 -57.51
N ALA A 81 7.45 9.65 -58.37
CA ALA A 81 7.46 8.41 -59.16
C ALA A 81 8.06 8.61 -60.56
N ALA A 82 8.76 7.58 -61.05
CA ALA A 82 9.19 7.47 -62.45
C ALA A 82 8.11 6.82 -63.34
N GLY A 83 8.19 7.07 -64.64
CA GLY A 83 7.24 6.58 -65.65
C GLY A 83 7.48 5.13 -66.08
N LEU A 84 7.79 4.89 -67.35
CA LEU A 84 8.17 3.56 -67.86
C LEU A 84 9.63 3.23 -67.55
N PHE A 85 10.49 4.25 -67.52
CA PHE A 85 11.92 4.12 -67.26
C PHE A 85 12.38 5.17 -66.25
N GLY A 86 13.39 4.84 -65.44
CA GLY A 86 14.04 5.77 -64.52
C GLY A 86 13.83 5.45 -63.04
N ARG A 87 14.59 6.11 -62.18
CA ARG A 87 14.60 5.85 -60.73
C ARG A 87 13.52 6.67 -60.02
N GLY A 88 12.85 6.05 -59.05
CA GLY A 88 11.97 6.76 -58.12
C GLY A 88 12.77 7.68 -57.19
N GLY A 89 12.19 8.78 -56.76
CA GLY A 89 12.86 9.73 -55.89
C GLY A 89 12.92 9.21 -54.45
N ASP A 90 14.02 9.47 -53.75
CA ASP A 90 14.12 9.14 -52.32
C ASP A 90 13.21 10.05 -51.49
N GLY A 91 12.62 9.49 -50.42
CA GLY A 91 11.86 10.26 -49.43
C GLY A 91 12.78 11.08 -48.53
N GLY A 92 12.30 12.24 -48.09
CA GLY A 92 13.06 13.14 -47.23
C GLY A 92 13.05 12.70 -45.77
N ASP A 93 14.16 12.89 -45.08
CA ASP A 93 14.26 12.64 -43.63
C ASP A 93 13.28 13.50 -42.83
N GLY A 94 12.73 12.93 -41.78
CA GLY A 94 11.82 13.59 -40.86
C GLY A 94 12.54 14.68 -40.06
N ARG A 95 11.83 15.77 -39.80
CA ARG A 95 12.25 16.77 -38.80
C ARG A 95 12.15 16.23 -37.38
N PRO A 96 12.76 16.86 -36.36
CA PRO A 96 12.50 16.50 -34.96
C PRO A 96 11.00 16.34 -34.69
N ASP A 97 10.61 15.26 -34.04
CA ASP A 97 9.21 14.84 -33.81
C ASP A 97 8.38 14.51 -35.08
N GLY A 98 9.00 14.39 -36.25
CA GLY A 98 8.37 14.11 -37.54
C GLY A 98 8.80 12.77 -38.15
N SER A 99 7.91 12.16 -38.95
CA SER A 99 8.19 10.91 -39.65
C SER A 99 8.98 11.13 -40.96
N GLY A 100 9.73 10.13 -41.39
CA GLY A 100 10.41 10.13 -42.69
C GLY A 100 9.45 9.92 -43.85
N GLY A 101 9.76 10.49 -45.02
CA GLY A 101 8.96 10.38 -46.23
C GLY A 101 9.18 9.06 -46.97
N ASN A 102 8.18 8.57 -47.68
CA ASN A 102 8.30 7.34 -48.48
C ASN A 102 9.09 7.58 -49.77
N GLY A 103 9.86 6.58 -50.18
CA GLY A 103 10.49 6.56 -51.49
C GLY A 103 9.45 6.40 -52.61
N GLY A 104 9.72 7.05 -53.73
CA GLY A 104 8.89 7.02 -54.92
C GLY A 104 9.11 5.77 -55.76
N ARG A 105 8.15 5.46 -56.63
CA ARG A 105 8.20 4.24 -57.47
C ARG A 105 9.18 4.39 -58.62
N GLY A 106 9.97 3.35 -58.88
CA GLY A 106 10.79 3.21 -60.08
C GLY A 106 9.96 2.98 -61.34
N GLY A 107 10.57 3.22 -62.50
CA GLY A 107 9.90 3.10 -63.79
C GLY A 107 9.47 1.67 -64.09
N LEU A 108 8.25 1.49 -64.62
CA LEU A 108 7.59 0.19 -64.75
C LEU A 108 8.39 -0.90 -65.49
N ILE A 109 9.14 -0.52 -66.53
CA ILE A 109 9.94 -1.45 -67.34
C ILE A 109 11.34 -1.59 -66.74
N SER A 110 12.02 -0.49 -66.47
CA SER A 110 13.37 -0.49 -65.89
C SER A 110 13.60 0.75 -65.03
N GLY A 111 13.84 0.53 -63.74
CA GLY A 111 13.98 1.60 -62.77
C GLY A 111 13.91 1.12 -61.34
N ASP A 112 14.88 1.53 -60.52
CA ASP A 112 14.89 1.25 -59.09
C ASP A 112 13.88 2.14 -58.35
N GLY A 113 13.32 1.63 -57.26
CA GLY A 113 12.56 2.46 -56.34
C GLY A 113 13.45 3.44 -55.60
N GLY A 114 12.87 4.54 -55.14
CA GLY A 114 13.54 5.47 -54.22
C GLY A 114 13.60 4.90 -52.80
N ASP A 115 14.65 5.24 -52.06
CA ASP A 115 14.77 4.88 -50.65
C ASP A 115 13.80 5.73 -49.80
N GLY A 116 13.35 5.19 -48.66
CA GLY A 116 12.57 5.94 -47.68
C GLY A 116 13.48 6.80 -46.79
N GLY A 117 12.95 7.93 -46.31
CA GLY A 117 13.68 8.82 -45.40
C GLY A 117 13.71 8.30 -43.96
N ASP A 118 14.76 8.68 -43.23
CA ASP A 118 14.91 8.37 -41.80
C ASP A 118 13.88 9.16 -40.97
N ALA A 119 13.45 8.61 -39.84
CA ALA A 119 12.58 9.31 -38.90
C ALA A 119 13.36 10.38 -38.13
N GLY A 120 12.75 11.53 -37.84
CA GLY A 120 13.42 12.59 -37.10
C GLY A 120 13.48 12.31 -35.60
N ALA A 121 14.58 12.67 -34.95
CA ALA A 121 14.79 12.43 -33.51
C ALA A 121 13.65 13.00 -32.66
N SER A 122 13.11 12.20 -31.72
CA SER A 122 12.07 12.62 -30.77
C SER A 122 12.35 12.09 -29.37
N LEU A 123 12.14 12.94 -28.36
CA LEU A 123 12.16 12.57 -26.94
C LEU A 123 10.74 12.41 -26.36
N ARG A 124 9.70 12.63 -27.17
CA ARG A 124 8.30 12.74 -26.72
C ARG A 124 7.37 11.72 -27.36
N SER A 125 7.71 11.19 -28.54
CA SER A 125 6.86 10.27 -29.31
C SER A 125 7.67 9.39 -30.24
N VAL A 126 7.17 8.20 -30.56
CA VAL A 126 7.78 7.34 -31.58
C VAL A 126 7.49 7.92 -32.97
N THR A 127 8.54 8.22 -33.74
CA THR A 127 8.42 8.70 -35.12
C THR A 127 8.74 7.56 -36.09
N THR A 128 7.99 7.47 -37.20
CA THR A 128 8.11 6.33 -38.14
C THR A 128 9.04 6.66 -39.30
N ALA A 129 9.79 5.67 -39.77
CA ALA A 129 10.60 5.82 -40.98
C ALA A 129 9.74 5.69 -42.24
N GLY A 130 10.22 6.28 -43.34
CA GLY A 130 9.62 6.10 -44.65
C GLY A 130 9.87 4.70 -45.21
N VAL A 131 8.90 4.17 -45.95
CA VAL A 131 9.08 2.91 -46.71
C VAL A 131 9.77 3.19 -48.04
N GLY A 132 10.59 2.26 -48.52
CA GLY A 132 11.18 2.35 -49.85
C GLY A 132 10.17 2.06 -50.96
N GLY A 133 10.33 2.75 -52.09
CA GLY A 133 9.43 2.67 -53.23
C GLY A 133 9.55 1.37 -54.01
N ASP A 134 8.45 0.95 -54.64
CA ASP A 134 8.43 -0.21 -55.54
C ASP A 134 9.34 0.00 -56.76
N SER A 135 9.95 -1.07 -57.27
CA SER A 135 10.73 -1.04 -58.51
C SER A 135 9.94 -1.48 -59.74
N GLY A 136 10.48 -1.17 -60.91
CA GLY A 136 10.07 -1.77 -62.17
C GLY A 136 10.46 -3.23 -62.31
N MET A 137 10.02 -3.85 -63.41
CA MET A 137 10.25 -5.26 -63.74
C MET A 137 11.73 -5.67 -63.69
N LEU A 138 12.65 -4.76 -64.05
CA LEU A 138 14.09 -4.99 -64.07
C LEU A 138 14.86 -4.25 -62.97
N GLY A 139 14.17 -3.57 -62.05
CA GLY A 139 14.79 -2.75 -61.01
C GLY A 139 14.69 -3.36 -59.61
N VAL A 140 15.37 -2.74 -58.65
CA VAL A 140 15.41 -3.11 -57.24
C VAL A 140 14.57 -2.14 -56.41
N ARG A 141 13.76 -2.67 -55.50
CA ARG A 141 12.96 -1.87 -54.54
C ARG A 141 13.89 -1.00 -53.70
N GLY A 142 13.48 0.24 -53.44
CA GLY A 142 14.19 1.12 -52.53
C GLY A 142 14.22 0.58 -51.10
N LYS A 143 15.25 0.96 -50.35
CA LYS A 143 15.42 0.57 -48.95
C LYS A 143 14.48 1.39 -48.06
N PRO A 144 13.95 0.82 -46.96
CA PRO A 144 13.28 1.61 -45.94
C PRO A 144 14.28 2.51 -45.20
N GLY A 145 13.80 3.65 -44.71
CA GLY A 145 14.57 4.51 -43.79
C GLY A 145 14.69 3.88 -42.39
N LYS A 146 15.46 4.54 -41.52
CA LYS A 146 15.68 4.14 -40.13
C LYS A 146 14.71 4.85 -39.18
N GLY A 147 14.03 4.09 -38.34
CA GLY A 147 13.15 4.66 -37.30
C GLY A 147 13.95 5.21 -36.11
N THR A 148 13.29 5.99 -35.24
CA THR A 148 13.86 6.34 -33.94
C THR A 148 13.50 5.27 -32.90
N PRO A 149 14.44 4.86 -32.03
CA PRO A 149 14.09 4.06 -30.87
C PRO A 149 13.12 4.83 -29.97
N ALA A 150 12.18 4.13 -29.34
CA ALA A 150 11.36 4.75 -28.30
C ALA A 150 12.26 5.36 -27.21
N PRO A 151 11.92 6.56 -26.67
CA PRO A 151 12.72 7.16 -25.61
C PRO A 151 12.79 6.22 -24.41
N VAL A 152 14.01 5.97 -23.94
CA VAL A 152 14.25 5.13 -22.76
C VAL A 152 13.71 5.85 -21.53
N THR A 153 12.82 5.20 -20.79
CA THR A 153 12.29 5.69 -19.52
C THR A 153 13.00 4.98 -18.38
N VAL A 154 13.10 5.64 -17.23
CA VAL A 154 13.70 5.10 -16.01
C VAL A 154 12.74 5.23 -14.83
N GLY A 155 12.72 4.21 -13.97
CA GLY A 155 11.89 4.20 -12.77
C GLY A 155 11.97 2.88 -12.01
N PHE A 156 11.21 2.82 -10.91
CA PHE A 156 11.03 1.62 -10.10
C PHE A 156 10.02 0.68 -10.77
N PRO A 157 10.28 -0.65 -10.78
CA PRO A 157 9.35 -1.63 -11.33
C PRO A 157 8.15 -1.90 -10.41
N ARG A 158 8.20 -1.44 -9.16
CA ARG A 158 7.14 -1.54 -8.14
C ARG A 158 7.08 -0.23 -7.37
N SER A 159 5.90 0.14 -6.88
CA SER A 159 5.69 1.34 -6.06
C SER A 159 6.00 1.14 -4.57
N GLY A 160 6.25 -0.11 -4.14
CA GLY A 160 6.50 -0.46 -2.75
C GLY A 160 7.36 -1.72 -2.60
N THR A 161 8.28 -1.70 -1.64
CA THR A 161 9.09 -2.84 -1.20
C THR A 161 8.96 -2.97 0.32
N TYR A 162 8.79 -4.19 0.83
CA TYR A 162 8.75 -4.46 2.27
C TYR A 162 10.08 -5.01 2.74
N VAL A 163 10.57 -4.50 3.87
CA VAL A 163 11.81 -4.96 4.50
C VAL A 163 11.62 -5.06 5.99
N THR A 164 12.13 -6.14 6.58
CA THR A 164 12.14 -6.34 8.02
C THR A 164 13.20 -5.52 8.71
N GLU A 165 12.82 -4.73 9.72
CA GLU A 165 13.66 -3.80 10.52
C GLU A 165 14.85 -4.52 11.19
N GLY A 166 14.61 -5.67 11.80
CA GLY A 166 15.64 -6.40 12.51
C GLY A 166 15.90 -5.78 13.88
N GLY A 167 16.17 -6.64 14.87
CA GLY A 167 16.31 -6.23 16.27
C GLY A 167 17.48 -5.31 16.67
N SER A 168 18.40 -4.96 15.75
CA SER A 168 19.57 -4.09 16.03
C SER A 168 20.41 -3.78 14.78
N GLY A 169 21.17 -2.68 14.84
CA GLY A 169 22.28 -2.38 13.92
C GLY A 169 21.85 -1.62 12.67
N ALA A 170 22.68 -1.63 11.63
CA ALA A 170 22.38 -0.99 10.35
C ALA A 170 22.52 -2.00 9.21
N ARG A 171 21.52 -2.07 8.33
CA ARG A 171 21.54 -2.89 7.11
C ARG A 171 21.28 -2.02 5.89
N VAL A 172 21.78 -2.46 4.74
CA VAL A 172 21.58 -1.76 3.46
C VAL A 172 20.61 -2.55 2.61
N GLU A 173 19.44 -1.99 2.37
CA GLU A 173 18.49 -2.49 1.38
C GLU A 173 18.82 -1.93 -0.01
N LEU A 174 18.71 -2.77 -1.05
CA LEU A 174 19.01 -2.40 -2.43
C LEU A 174 17.76 -2.31 -3.29
N LEU A 175 17.22 -1.10 -3.44
CA LEU A 175 16.06 -0.85 -4.29
C LEU A 175 16.44 -0.90 -5.77
N THR A 176 15.78 -1.74 -6.56
CA THR A 176 16.04 -1.87 -7.99
C THR A 176 15.39 -0.74 -8.79
N VAL A 177 16.17 -0.08 -9.65
CA VAL A 177 15.73 0.89 -10.66
C VAL A 177 16.00 0.31 -12.04
N GLN A 178 15.04 0.43 -12.96
CA GLN A 178 15.13 -0.14 -14.30
C GLN A 178 15.04 0.91 -15.40
N LEU A 179 15.61 0.59 -16.57
CA LEU A 179 15.33 1.24 -17.83
C LEU A 179 14.29 0.43 -18.60
N SER A 180 13.41 1.09 -19.35
CA SER A 180 12.45 0.42 -20.25
C SER A 180 13.11 -0.29 -21.43
N GLY A 181 14.38 0.01 -21.71
CA GLY A 181 15.21 -0.63 -22.73
C GLY A 181 16.68 -0.25 -22.57
N GLY A 182 17.57 -0.96 -23.26
CA GLY A 182 19.00 -0.66 -23.24
C GLY A 182 19.32 0.67 -23.91
N SER A 183 20.25 1.44 -23.32
CA SER A 183 20.77 2.69 -23.91
C SER A 183 22.15 2.46 -24.53
N ALA A 184 22.42 3.12 -25.67
CA ALA A 184 23.75 3.08 -26.32
C ALA A 184 24.80 3.94 -25.60
N THR A 185 24.35 4.89 -24.77
CA THR A 185 25.19 5.74 -23.92
C THR A 185 24.87 5.52 -22.46
N ALA A 186 25.78 5.90 -21.56
CA ALA A 186 25.51 5.82 -20.13
C ALA A 186 24.28 6.68 -19.76
N VAL A 187 23.48 6.19 -18.81
CA VAL A 187 22.36 6.92 -18.21
C VAL A 187 22.70 7.20 -16.75
N THR A 188 22.57 8.45 -16.32
CA THR A 188 22.80 8.85 -14.93
C THR A 188 21.49 9.32 -14.32
N VAL A 189 21.14 8.78 -13.16
CA VAL A 189 19.89 9.07 -12.46
C VAL A 189 20.20 9.50 -11.03
N THR A 190 19.69 10.66 -10.62
CA THR A 190 19.82 11.15 -9.24
C THR A 190 18.58 10.77 -8.43
N TYR A 191 18.77 10.53 -7.14
CA TYR A 191 17.70 10.11 -6.23
C TYR A 191 17.79 10.81 -4.87
N SER A 192 16.69 10.75 -4.11
CA SER A 192 16.61 11.13 -2.71
C SER A 192 15.87 10.08 -1.89
N VAL A 193 16.34 9.84 -0.67
CA VAL A 193 15.74 9.02 0.40
C VAL A 193 15.40 9.97 1.55
N SER A 194 14.14 10.01 1.96
CA SER A 194 13.63 11.00 2.92
C SER A 194 12.38 10.50 3.65
N ASN A 195 11.98 11.21 4.71
CA ASN A 195 10.77 10.87 5.47
C ASN A 195 9.55 10.91 4.55
N TYR A 196 8.63 9.96 4.73
CA TYR A 196 7.36 9.97 4.03
C TYR A 196 6.41 11.02 4.60
N THR A 197 5.76 11.78 3.72
CA THR A 197 4.88 12.89 4.15
C THR A 197 3.40 12.52 4.20
N GLY A 198 2.97 11.41 3.60
CA GLY A 198 1.58 10.92 3.61
C GLY A 198 1.28 9.91 4.73
N ALA A 199 0.12 10.01 5.39
CA ALA A 199 -0.35 9.14 6.50
C ALA A 199 0.65 8.87 7.66
N GLN A 200 0.22 8.06 8.63
CA GLN A 200 0.29 8.37 10.07
C GLN A 200 1.49 7.79 10.86
N TYR A 201 2.14 6.72 10.36
CA TYR A 201 3.36 6.14 10.94
C TYR A 201 4.51 6.30 9.96
N LYS A 202 5.64 6.80 10.45
CA LYS A 202 6.65 7.43 9.62
C LYS A 202 8.03 7.12 10.18
N ALA A 203 8.79 6.42 9.34
CA ALA A 203 10.21 6.28 9.53
C ALA A 203 10.82 7.67 9.67
N THR A 204 11.58 7.83 10.74
CA THR A 204 12.31 9.01 11.16
C THR A 204 13.76 8.89 10.71
N ALA A 205 14.17 9.80 9.83
CA ALA A 205 15.56 9.86 9.40
C ALA A 205 16.52 10.07 10.58
N GLY A 206 17.52 9.19 10.69
CA GLY A 206 18.50 9.16 11.76
C GLY A 206 18.15 8.19 12.89
N GLU A 207 16.91 7.70 12.92
CA GLU A 207 16.41 6.71 13.89
C GLU A 207 16.20 5.37 13.18
N ASP A 208 15.33 5.33 12.17
CA ASP A 208 14.90 4.07 11.50
C ASP A 208 15.57 3.91 10.13
N PHE A 209 16.02 5.01 9.53
CA PHE A 209 16.78 4.97 8.28
C PHE A 209 17.73 6.17 8.12
N ALA A 210 18.71 6.05 7.23
CA ALA A 210 19.57 7.17 6.86
C ALA A 210 18.98 7.95 5.66
N ALA A 211 18.62 9.22 5.87
CA ALA A 211 18.31 10.11 4.76
C ALA A 211 19.54 10.29 3.86
N ALA A 212 19.34 10.25 2.54
CA ALA A 212 20.42 10.26 1.58
C ALA A 212 20.01 10.89 0.25
N THR A 213 20.99 11.46 -0.45
CA THR A 213 20.87 11.82 -1.87
C THR A 213 22.06 11.25 -2.62
N GLY A 214 21.85 10.79 -3.84
CA GLY A 214 22.92 10.20 -4.62
C GLY A 214 22.60 10.06 -6.09
N SER A 215 23.44 9.32 -6.81
CA SER A 215 23.24 8.99 -8.20
C SER A 215 23.61 7.54 -8.52
N VAL A 216 22.87 6.93 -9.44
CA VAL A 216 23.19 5.64 -10.04
C VAL A 216 23.51 5.81 -11.52
N VAL A 217 24.45 5.02 -12.03
CA VAL A 217 24.87 5.04 -13.44
C VAL A 217 24.57 3.68 -14.06
N PHE A 218 23.83 3.69 -15.17
CA PHE A 218 23.67 2.55 -16.06
C PHE A 218 24.76 2.65 -17.12
N ALA A 219 25.63 1.64 -17.19
CA ALA A 219 26.58 1.52 -18.31
C ALA A 219 25.82 1.31 -19.64
N PRO A 220 26.43 1.61 -20.80
CA PRO A 220 25.84 1.28 -22.09
C PRO A 220 25.36 -0.18 -22.14
N GLY A 221 24.11 -0.39 -22.53
CA GLY A 221 23.44 -1.69 -22.58
C GLY A 221 22.89 -2.23 -21.25
N GLN A 222 23.23 -1.63 -20.11
CA GLN A 222 22.70 -2.02 -18.79
C GLN A 222 21.28 -1.49 -18.59
N THR A 223 20.37 -2.33 -18.10
CA THR A 223 18.95 -1.97 -17.89
C THR A 223 18.52 -1.99 -16.43
N SER A 224 19.39 -2.39 -15.50
CA SER A 224 19.08 -2.46 -14.06
C SER A 224 20.24 -1.89 -13.24
N ALA A 225 19.92 -1.08 -12.23
CA ALA A 225 20.84 -0.57 -11.22
C ALA A 225 20.14 -0.58 -9.85
N THR A 226 20.89 -0.39 -8.76
CA THR A 226 20.34 -0.40 -7.41
C THR A 226 20.64 0.89 -6.66
N ILE A 227 19.67 1.37 -5.90
CA ILE A 227 19.80 2.47 -4.94
C ILE A 227 19.95 1.86 -3.54
N PRO A 228 21.04 2.16 -2.81
CA PRO A 228 21.18 1.72 -1.43
C PRO A 228 20.35 2.59 -0.49
N VAL A 229 19.60 1.95 0.40
CA VAL A 229 18.88 2.59 1.51
C VAL A 229 19.38 1.94 2.79
N THR A 230 20.02 2.72 3.67
CA THR A 230 20.43 2.22 4.99
C THR A 230 19.22 2.28 5.90
N VAL A 231 18.88 1.15 6.50
CA VAL A 231 17.83 1.01 7.49
C VAL A 231 18.47 0.60 8.80
N TYR A 232 18.04 1.22 9.88
CA TYR A 232 18.42 0.88 11.23
C TYR A 232 17.49 -0.20 11.76
N GLY A 233 17.86 -0.81 12.87
CA GLY A 233 17.04 -1.79 13.54
C GLY A 233 17.18 -1.58 15.01
N ASP A 234 16.08 -1.78 15.74
CA ASP A 234 16.03 -1.72 17.18
C ASP A 234 15.01 -2.72 17.70
N THR A 235 14.59 -2.60 18.96
CA THR A 235 13.71 -3.57 19.62
C THR A 235 12.37 -2.97 20.03
N ASP A 236 12.13 -1.71 19.68
CA ASP A 236 10.95 -0.98 20.08
C ASP A 236 9.83 -1.34 19.11
N TYR A 237 8.66 -1.70 19.63
CA TYR A 237 7.54 -1.99 18.75
C TYR A 237 7.13 -0.70 18.04
N GLU A 238 7.23 -0.70 16.72
CA GLU A 238 6.77 0.38 15.85
C GLU A 238 5.78 -0.17 14.81
N PRO A 239 4.61 0.44 14.60
CA PRO A 239 3.74 0.05 13.49
C PRO A 239 4.47 0.18 12.14
N ASP A 240 4.11 -0.58 11.10
CA ASP A 240 4.83 -0.51 9.81
C ASP A 240 5.03 0.93 9.32
N GLU A 241 6.30 1.28 9.12
CA GLU A 241 6.73 2.63 8.82
C GLU A 241 7.18 2.78 7.37
N THR A 242 7.11 4.00 6.84
CA THR A 242 7.41 4.25 5.43
C THR A 242 8.56 5.22 5.23
N VAL A 243 9.57 4.74 4.49
CA VAL A 243 10.65 5.54 3.92
C VAL A 243 10.30 5.89 2.46
N TYR A 244 10.46 7.15 2.09
CA TYR A 244 10.14 7.64 0.75
C TYR A 244 11.39 7.76 -0.12
N VAL A 245 11.33 7.19 -1.35
CA VAL A 245 12.43 7.24 -2.30
C VAL A 245 11.95 7.79 -3.65
N GLU A 246 12.59 8.85 -4.14
CA GLU A 246 12.23 9.52 -5.40
C GLU A 246 13.43 9.65 -6.34
N LEU A 247 13.21 9.44 -7.63
CA LEU A 247 14.14 9.83 -8.70
C LEU A 247 13.96 11.32 -9.01
N THR A 248 14.98 12.11 -8.73
CA THR A 248 14.90 13.57 -8.80
C THR A 248 15.25 14.14 -10.17
N SER A 249 16.20 13.52 -10.88
CA SER A 249 16.58 13.89 -12.25
C SER A 249 17.24 12.73 -13.01
N ALA A 250 17.24 12.78 -14.34
CA ALA A 250 17.91 11.79 -15.17
C ALA A 250 18.55 12.45 -16.41
N ILE A 251 19.74 11.99 -16.78
CA ILE A 251 20.45 12.34 -18.02
C ILE A 251 20.51 11.08 -18.89
N GLY A 252 19.98 11.16 -20.11
CA GLY A 252 19.93 10.03 -21.05
C GLY A 252 18.68 9.14 -20.95
N ALA A 253 17.74 9.46 -20.07
CA ALA A 253 16.43 8.81 -19.95
C ALA A 253 15.37 9.79 -19.41
N LEU A 254 14.09 9.40 -19.50
CA LEU A 254 12.95 10.15 -18.96
C LEU A 254 12.40 9.49 -17.68
N ILE A 255 12.14 10.28 -16.64
CA ILE A 255 11.44 9.81 -15.43
C ILE A 255 9.92 9.95 -15.62
N VAL A 256 9.17 8.87 -15.37
CA VAL A 256 7.70 8.87 -15.40
C VAL A 256 7.17 9.23 -14.00
N ARG A 257 6.72 10.47 -13.80
CA ARG A 257 6.23 10.95 -12.49
C ARG A 257 4.86 10.41 -12.09
N THR A 258 4.07 9.95 -13.06
CA THR A 258 2.73 9.39 -12.82
C THR A 258 2.60 8.15 -13.70
N ALA A 259 2.89 6.99 -13.12
CA ALA A 259 2.85 5.72 -13.83
C ALA A 259 1.41 5.17 -13.89
N THR A 260 1.02 4.64 -15.04
CA THR A 260 -0.13 3.72 -15.17
C THR A 260 0.34 2.28 -15.06
N ASP A 261 -0.58 1.33 -14.89
CA ASP A 261 -0.26 -0.10 -14.78
C ASP A 261 0.72 -0.58 -15.85
N GLY A 262 1.81 -1.21 -15.41
CA GLY A 262 2.88 -1.73 -16.28
C GLY A 262 3.98 -0.72 -16.64
N GLN A 263 3.90 0.54 -16.19
CA GLN A 263 4.98 1.52 -16.35
C GLN A 263 5.90 1.56 -15.13
N LEU A 264 7.16 1.97 -15.36
CA LEU A 264 8.11 2.26 -14.30
C LEU A 264 7.71 3.57 -13.60
N ALA A 265 7.77 3.61 -12.27
CA ALA A 265 7.39 4.78 -11.48
C ALA A 265 8.62 5.62 -11.08
N GLY A 266 8.50 6.95 -11.07
CA GLY A 266 9.56 7.86 -10.62
C GLY A 266 9.78 7.88 -9.10
N GLN A 267 8.93 7.20 -8.34
CA GLN A 267 8.97 7.14 -6.88
C GLN A 267 8.61 5.72 -6.40
N SER A 268 9.12 5.35 -5.23
CA SER A 268 8.82 4.10 -4.55
C SER A 268 8.85 4.31 -3.04
N ASN A 269 8.07 3.51 -2.32
CA ASN A 269 8.10 3.43 -0.87
C ASN A 269 8.92 2.21 -0.44
N LEU A 270 9.73 2.37 0.60
CA LEU A 270 10.30 1.26 1.35
C LEU A 270 9.55 1.19 2.67
N ILE A 271 8.88 0.06 2.92
CA ILE A 271 8.03 -0.16 4.09
C ILE A 271 8.81 -1.03 5.06
N LEU A 272 9.10 -0.48 6.23
CA LEU A 272 9.74 -1.19 7.33
C LEU A 272 8.65 -1.98 8.05
N ASN A 273 8.74 -3.30 8.00
CA ASN A 273 7.81 -4.16 8.72
C ASN A 273 8.30 -4.35 10.15
N ASN A 274 7.34 -4.32 11.06
CA ASN A 274 7.56 -4.59 12.46
C ASN A 274 7.90 -6.07 12.65
N ASP A 275 9.13 -6.35 13.06
CA ASP A 275 9.58 -7.66 13.53
C ASP A 275 9.86 -7.71 15.03
N ASP A 276 9.58 -6.63 15.74
CA ASP A 276 9.73 -6.57 17.18
C ASP A 276 8.57 -7.29 17.87
N ARG A 277 8.94 -8.12 18.85
CA ARG A 277 7.97 -8.92 19.59
C ARG A 277 6.95 -7.98 20.20
N ALA A 278 5.67 -8.33 20.09
CA ALA A 278 4.53 -7.61 20.70
C ALA A 278 4.60 -7.48 22.25
N SER A 279 5.74 -7.78 22.87
CA SER A 279 6.01 -7.55 24.29
C SER A 279 5.82 -6.08 24.67
N GLY A 280 5.44 -5.85 25.93
CA GLY A 280 5.15 -4.52 26.44
C GLY A 280 4.08 -4.55 27.50
N ILE A 281 3.87 -3.41 28.16
CA ILE A 281 2.75 -3.22 29.06
C ILE A 281 1.61 -2.60 28.25
N GLY A 282 0.43 -3.15 28.42
CA GLY A 282 -0.81 -2.55 27.95
C GLY A 282 -1.73 -2.12 29.08
N MET A 283 -2.76 -1.36 28.71
CA MET A 283 -3.84 -1.00 29.61
C MET A 283 -5.19 -1.11 28.88
N THR A 284 -6.18 -1.70 29.55
CA THR A 284 -7.58 -1.67 29.08
C THR A 284 -8.19 -0.31 29.38
N LEU A 285 -8.85 0.27 28.38
CA LEU A 285 -9.46 1.60 28.47
C LEU A 285 -10.95 1.54 28.08
N HIS A 286 -11.82 1.94 29.01
CA HIS A 286 -13.25 2.10 28.75
C HIS A 286 -13.64 3.58 28.80
N LEU A 287 -14.30 4.06 27.74
CA LEU A 287 -14.60 5.49 27.59
C LEU A 287 -15.58 6.03 28.64
N ARG A 288 -16.54 5.22 29.12
CA ARG A 288 -17.51 5.54 30.19
C ARG A 288 -18.12 6.96 30.17
N GLY A 289 -18.30 7.54 28.98
CA GLY A 289 -18.85 8.88 28.79
C GLY A 289 -17.87 10.05 29.05
N ALA A 290 -16.58 9.77 29.17
CA ALA A 290 -15.51 10.76 29.25
C ALA A 290 -15.51 11.69 28.03
N ASP A 291 -15.21 12.97 28.27
CA ASP A 291 -15.02 13.93 27.19
C ASP A 291 -13.62 13.82 26.58
N ALA A 292 -13.39 14.51 25.45
CA ALA A 292 -12.11 14.45 24.74
C ALA A 292 -10.91 14.93 25.58
N ALA A 293 -11.11 15.86 26.53
CA ALA A 293 -10.03 16.34 27.37
C ALA A 293 -9.67 15.31 28.45
N THR A 294 -10.67 14.64 29.02
CA THR A 294 -10.47 13.51 29.92
C THR A 294 -9.77 12.36 29.22
N VAL A 295 -10.21 11.96 28.02
CA VAL A 295 -9.56 10.90 27.24
C VAL A 295 -8.12 11.26 26.93
N LYS A 296 -7.82 12.48 26.46
CA LYS A 296 -6.44 12.90 26.24
C LYS A 296 -5.61 12.78 27.54
N ARG A 297 -6.18 13.19 28.68
CA ARG A 297 -5.49 13.10 29.98
C ARG A 297 -5.22 11.65 30.39
N GLU A 298 -6.12 10.72 30.09
CA GLU A 298 -5.94 9.28 30.29
C GLU A 298 -4.74 8.77 29.48
N PHE A 299 -4.61 9.15 28.21
CA PHE A 299 -3.46 8.81 27.38
C PHE A 299 -2.16 9.46 27.86
N ASP A 300 -2.17 10.72 28.31
CA ASP A 300 -1.02 11.37 28.92
C ASP A 300 -0.52 10.60 30.17
N LEU A 301 -1.46 10.05 30.97
CA LEU A 301 -1.15 9.25 32.15
C LEU A 301 -0.64 7.85 31.80
N MET A 302 -1.21 7.21 30.78
CA MET A 302 -0.69 5.94 30.24
C MET A 302 0.74 6.09 29.72
N ALA A 303 1.03 7.17 28.99
CA ALA A 303 2.40 7.47 28.54
C ALA A 303 3.36 7.66 29.73
N ALA A 304 2.93 8.36 30.79
CA ALA A 304 3.71 8.50 32.01
C ALA A 304 3.97 7.17 32.74
N MET A 305 3.09 6.18 32.59
CA MET A 305 3.24 4.82 33.11
C MET A 305 4.01 3.88 32.17
N ASN A 306 4.53 4.40 31.04
CA ASN A 306 5.22 3.63 30.01
C ASN A 306 4.36 2.48 29.43
N VAL A 307 3.08 2.77 29.24
CA VAL A 307 2.15 1.89 28.53
C VAL A 307 2.40 2.06 27.03
N SER A 308 2.64 0.95 26.32
CA SER A 308 2.83 0.92 24.86
C SER A 308 1.65 0.30 24.12
N TRP A 309 0.75 -0.40 24.82
CA TRP A 309 -0.45 -1.00 24.26
C TRP A 309 -1.72 -0.45 24.92
N VAL A 310 -2.73 -0.12 24.13
CA VAL A 310 -4.08 0.16 24.63
C VAL A 310 -5.03 -0.88 24.08
N ARG A 311 -5.77 -1.54 24.98
CA ARG A 311 -6.86 -2.42 24.61
C ARG A 311 -8.17 -1.65 24.68
N ILE A 312 -8.89 -1.62 23.57
CA ILE A 312 -10.16 -0.88 23.44
C ILE A 312 -11.27 -1.79 22.92
N ASP A 313 -12.50 -1.49 23.34
CA ASP A 313 -13.68 -2.19 22.85
C ASP A 313 -14.22 -1.54 21.58
N VAL A 314 -14.41 -2.35 20.53
CA VAL A 314 -15.28 -2.01 19.40
C VAL A 314 -16.53 -2.88 19.53
N ASP A 315 -17.46 -2.43 20.37
CA ASP A 315 -18.74 -3.08 20.60
C ASP A 315 -19.73 -2.75 19.47
N TRP A 316 -19.99 -3.71 18.59
CA TRP A 316 -20.96 -3.64 17.49
C TRP A 316 -22.37 -3.26 17.96
N SER A 317 -22.77 -3.61 19.18
CA SER A 317 -24.05 -3.22 19.75
C SER A 317 -24.15 -1.72 20.05
N ALA A 318 -23.04 -1.11 20.44
CA ALA A 318 -22.90 0.33 20.69
C ALA A 318 -22.62 1.11 19.41
N VAL A 319 -21.78 0.56 18.53
CA VAL A 319 -21.37 1.19 17.27
C VAL A 319 -22.49 1.12 16.23
N GLU A 320 -23.25 0.02 16.12
CA GLU A 320 -24.35 -0.11 15.16
C GLU A 320 -25.68 -0.47 15.85
N PRO A 321 -26.21 0.41 16.73
CA PRO A 321 -27.40 0.10 17.52
C PRO A 321 -28.65 -0.06 16.64
N ARG A 322 -28.62 0.51 15.43
CA ARG A 322 -29.62 0.32 14.37
C ARG A 322 -28.91 -0.03 13.07
N ARG A 323 -29.40 -1.04 12.35
CA ARG A 323 -28.82 -1.52 11.09
C ARG A 323 -28.53 -0.37 10.12
N GLY A 324 -27.29 -0.27 9.66
CA GLY A 324 -26.77 0.75 8.75
C GLY A 324 -26.59 2.15 9.36
N LYS A 325 -26.72 2.30 10.69
CA LYS A 325 -26.55 3.58 11.40
C LYS A 325 -25.44 3.46 12.43
N PHE A 326 -24.23 3.78 11.98
CA PHE A 326 -23.02 3.66 12.77
C PHE A 326 -22.78 4.90 13.66
N GLN A 327 -22.18 4.66 14.84
CA GLN A 327 -21.78 5.63 15.86
C GLN A 327 -20.32 5.33 16.23
N TRP A 328 -19.39 5.91 15.47
CA TRP A 328 -17.95 5.65 15.60
C TRP A 328 -17.23 6.68 16.51
N GLU A 329 -17.93 7.73 16.95
CA GLU A 329 -17.32 8.91 17.55
C GLU A 329 -16.43 8.57 18.76
N SER A 330 -16.91 7.69 19.65
CA SER A 330 -16.17 7.27 20.84
C SER A 330 -14.94 6.44 20.49
N THR A 331 -15.08 5.45 19.61
CA THR A 331 -13.97 4.57 19.23
C THR A 331 -12.93 5.32 18.37
N ASP A 332 -13.36 6.25 17.52
CA ASP A 332 -12.47 7.11 16.74
C ASP A 332 -11.63 8.01 17.63
N LEU A 333 -12.21 8.51 18.73
CA LEU A 333 -11.49 9.32 19.70
C LEU A 333 -10.37 8.50 20.35
N LEU A 334 -10.67 7.29 20.81
CA LEU A 334 -9.67 6.40 21.41
C LEU A 334 -8.54 6.06 20.44
N VAL A 335 -8.88 5.64 19.21
CA VAL A 335 -7.86 5.28 18.22
C VAL A 335 -6.99 6.48 17.88
N ARG A 336 -7.58 7.67 17.65
CA ARG A 336 -6.78 8.87 17.34
C ARG A 336 -5.83 9.26 18.47
N GLU A 337 -6.29 9.20 19.72
CA GLU A 337 -5.43 9.51 20.86
C GLU A 337 -4.33 8.45 21.04
N ALA A 338 -4.63 7.16 20.84
CA ALA A 338 -3.63 6.11 20.87
C ALA A 338 -2.52 6.36 19.84
N VAL A 339 -2.89 6.65 18.59
CA VAL A 339 -1.88 6.96 17.58
C VAL A 339 -1.12 8.24 17.90
N ALA A 340 -1.77 9.27 18.43
CA ALA A 340 -1.11 10.51 18.81
C ALA A 340 -0.08 10.33 19.95
N HIS A 341 -0.20 9.25 20.73
CA HIS A 341 0.72 8.89 21.81
C HIS A 341 1.63 7.72 21.44
N ASN A 342 1.72 7.35 20.15
CA ASN A 342 2.52 6.22 19.66
C ASN A 342 2.20 4.90 20.39
N MET A 343 0.94 4.69 20.77
CA MET A 343 0.48 3.46 21.42
C MET A 343 -0.15 2.52 20.40
N ASN A 344 0.14 1.25 20.58
CA ASN A 344 -0.42 0.16 19.79
C ASN A 344 -1.85 -0.11 20.23
N VAL A 345 -2.75 -0.32 19.27
CA VAL A 345 -4.15 -0.57 19.56
C VAL A 345 -4.44 -2.06 19.37
N LEU A 346 -4.83 -2.72 20.46
CA LEU A 346 -5.51 -4.00 20.42
C LEU A 346 -7.03 -3.76 20.44
N VAL A 347 -7.70 -4.08 19.34
CA VAL A 347 -9.16 -3.97 19.25
C VAL A 347 -9.80 -5.26 19.72
N MET A 348 -10.57 -5.21 20.81
CA MET A 348 -11.54 -6.26 21.13
C MET A 348 -12.82 -6.02 20.33
N LEU A 349 -13.10 -6.91 19.38
CA LEU A 349 -14.26 -6.84 18.50
C LEU A 349 -15.39 -7.73 19.03
N GLY A 350 -16.41 -7.11 19.62
CA GLY A 350 -17.64 -7.73 20.15
C GLY A 350 -18.82 -6.80 19.87
N PHE A 351 -19.84 -6.63 20.73
CA PHE A 351 -20.89 -7.61 21.01
C PHE A 351 -22.10 -7.41 20.09
N THR A 352 -23.16 -8.22 20.17
CA THR A 352 -24.22 -8.22 19.14
C THR A 352 -25.33 -7.17 19.37
N PRO A 353 -25.67 -6.31 18.39
CA PRO A 353 -26.80 -5.39 18.48
C PRO A 353 -28.15 -6.11 18.51
N ALA A 354 -29.16 -5.44 19.08
CA ALA A 354 -30.50 -6.00 19.25
C ALA A 354 -31.15 -6.50 17.95
N TRP A 355 -30.84 -5.88 16.80
CA TRP A 355 -31.38 -6.27 15.50
C TRP A 355 -30.71 -7.52 14.90
N ALA A 356 -29.47 -7.83 15.32
CA ALA A 356 -28.66 -8.94 14.82
C ALA A 356 -28.68 -10.19 15.71
N ARG A 357 -29.18 -10.08 16.95
CA ARG A 357 -29.39 -11.23 17.85
C ARG A 357 -30.79 -11.83 17.73
N SER A 358 -30.97 -13.01 18.34
CA SER A 358 -32.26 -13.68 18.45
C SER A 358 -33.17 -12.99 19.47
N ALA A 359 -34.49 -13.07 19.29
CA ALA A 359 -35.47 -12.33 20.10
C ALA A 359 -35.63 -12.86 21.54
N ASP A 360 -35.34 -14.15 21.74
CA ASP A 360 -35.34 -14.86 23.03
C ASP A 360 -34.21 -14.40 23.98
N THR A 361 -33.16 -13.78 23.45
CA THR A 361 -32.03 -13.25 24.24
C THR A 361 -32.40 -12.07 25.15
N LYS A 362 -33.60 -11.49 24.99
CA LYS A 362 -34.05 -10.31 25.77
C LYS A 362 -34.14 -10.56 27.27
N SER A 363 -34.30 -11.80 27.71
CA SER A 363 -34.38 -12.14 29.14
C SER A 363 -33.01 -12.36 29.80
N LEU A 364 -31.92 -12.31 29.03
CA LEU A 364 -30.56 -12.42 29.58
C LEU A 364 -30.18 -11.15 30.34
N SER A 365 -29.31 -11.27 31.35
CA SER A 365 -28.76 -10.11 32.06
C SER A 365 -27.95 -9.19 31.15
N TYR A 366 -27.21 -9.78 30.21
CA TYR A 366 -26.43 -9.06 29.19
C TYR A 366 -26.80 -9.57 27.79
N PRO A 367 -27.91 -9.09 27.21
CA PRO A 367 -28.38 -9.59 25.92
C PRO A 367 -27.41 -9.35 24.75
N SER A 368 -26.50 -8.37 24.83
CA SER A 368 -25.50 -8.09 23.78
C SER A 368 -24.48 -9.21 23.64
N HIS A 369 -24.16 -9.90 24.74
CA HIS A 369 -23.23 -11.03 24.74
C HIS A 369 -23.78 -12.26 24.02
N ALA A 370 -25.06 -12.28 23.65
CA ALA A 370 -25.55 -13.34 22.78
C ALA A 370 -24.91 -13.21 21.38
N ARG A 371 -24.45 -14.33 20.83
CA ARG A 371 -23.91 -14.41 19.46
C ARG A 371 -24.92 -13.96 18.41
N ALA A 372 -24.42 -13.46 17.28
CA ALA A 372 -25.23 -13.06 16.15
C ALA A 372 -26.00 -14.25 15.56
N LYS A 373 -27.27 -14.04 15.20
CA LYS A 373 -28.07 -15.08 14.50
C LYS A 373 -27.64 -15.30 13.05
N ASP A 374 -26.89 -14.35 12.51
CA ASP A 374 -26.32 -14.38 11.17
C ASP A 374 -24.85 -13.94 11.25
N LEU A 375 -23.94 -14.89 11.07
CA LEU A 375 -22.50 -14.64 11.10
C LEU A 375 -22.04 -13.73 9.95
N ALA A 376 -22.74 -13.72 8.81
CA ALA A 376 -22.38 -12.84 7.70
C ALA A 376 -22.55 -11.36 8.07
N ALA A 377 -23.54 -11.04 8.93
CA ALA A 377 -23.69 -9.68 9.45
C ALA A 377 -22.54 -9.29 10.39
N PHE A 378 -22.07 -10.21 11.24
CA PHE A 378 -20.88 -9.98 12.07
C PHE A 378 -19.61 -9.82 11.22
N GLY A 379 -19.43 -10.66 10.20
CA GLY A 379 -18.32 -10.54 9.25
C GLY A 379 -18.33 -9.20 8.49
N ALA A 380 -19.51 -8.73 8.06
CA ALA A 380 -19.63 -7.41 7.42
C ALA A 380 -19.24 -6.27 8.36
N PHE A 381 -19.61 -6.37 9.66
CA PHE A 381 -19.17 -5.41 10.66
C PHE A 381 -17.66 -5.47 10.90
N ALA A 382 -17.09 -6.67 11.03
CA ALA A 382 -15.64 -6.87 11.18
C ALA A 382 -14.85 -6.27 10.01
N SER A 383 -15.31 -6.49 8.78
CA SER A 383 -14.72 -5.86 7.57
C SER A 383 -14.84 -4.34 7.62
N THR A 384 -15.97 -3.80 8.08
CA THR A 384 -16.18 -2.35 8.21
C THR A 384 -15.24 -1.73 9.26
N ALA A 385 -15.08 -2.38 10.42
CA ALA A 385 -14.16 -1.94 11.46
C ALA A 385 -12.70 -2.00 10.97
N ALA A 386 -12.30 -3.10 10.32
CA ALA A 386 -10.96 -3.24 9.74
C ALA A 386 -10.67 -2.17 8.69
N ALA A 387 -11.59 -1.93 7.75
CA ALA A 387 -11.42 -0.91 6.72
C ALA A 387 -11.33 0.51 7.29
N ARG A 388 -11.95 0.73 8.46
CA ARG A 388 -11.91 2.01 9.16
C ARG A 388 -10.56 2.28 9.80
N TYR A 389 -9.97 1.29 10.47
CA TYR A 389 -8.79 1.50 11.31
C TYR A 389 -7.46 1.01 10.71
N ALA A 390 -7.48 0.15 9.70
CA ALA A 390 -6.25 -0.27 8.99
C ALA A 390 -5.46 0.92 8.39
N PRO A 391 -6.08 1.97 7.80
CA PRO A 391 -5.36 3.16 7.35
C PRO A 391 -4.69 3.96 8.48
N LEU A 392 -5.15 3.76 9.73
CA LEU A 392 -4.60 4.32 10.95
C LEU A 392 -3.68 3.31 11.65
N GLY A 393 -3.15 2.30 10.94
CA GLY A 393 -2.17 1.32 11.44
C GLY A 393 -2.67 0.33 12.48
N VAL A 394 -3.96 0.37 12.84
CA VAL A 394 -4.55 -0.62 13.76
C VAL A 394 -4.72 -1.95 13.03
N ARG A 395 -3.94 -2.94 13.46
CA ARG A 395 -3.91 -4.28 12.83
C ARG A 395 -4.09 -5.44 13.79
N SER A 396 -4.17 -5.18 15.10
CA SER A 396 -4.28 -6.22 16.13
C SER A 396 -5.73 -6.35 16.59
N TRP A 397 -6.30 -7.54 16.42
CA TRP A 397 -7.71 -7.81 16.67
C TRP A 397 -7.87 -9.03 17.57
N GLU A 398 -8.49 -8.81 18.73
CA GLU A 398 -9.03 -9.85 19.60
C GLU A 398 -10.50 -10.05 19.26
N ILE A 399 -10.88 -11.26 18.87
CA ILE A 399 -12.24 -11.53 18.41
C ILE A 399 -13.07 -12.09 19.56
N TRP A 400 -14.00 -11.27 20.05
CA TRP A 400 -14.86 -11.53 21.20
C TRP A 400 -14.14 -11.46 22.56
N ASN A 401 -14.91 -11.48 23.65
CA ASN A 401 -14.43 -11.49 25.03
C ASN A 401 -14.89 -12.78 25.73
N GLU A 402 -13.98 -13.52 26.37
CA GLU A 402 -14.29 -14.68 27.23
C GLU A 402 -15.35 -15.66 26.68
N PRO A 403 -15.19 -16.16 25.43
CA PRO A 403 -16.17 -17.06 24.82
C PRO A 403 -16.30 -18.40 25.56
N ASN A 404 -15.37 -18.71 26.47
CA ASN A 404 -15.38 -19.89 27.33
C ASN A 404 -16.24 -19.72 28.61
N THR A 405 -16.93 -18.59 28.78
CA THR A 405 -17.82 -18.32 29.93
C THR A 405 -19.28 -18.14 29.50
N ALA A 406 -20.24 -18.59 30.32
CA ALA A 406 -21.66 -18.36 30.04
C ALA A 406 -22.07 -16.87 30.12
N LYS A 407 -21.28 -16.04 30.82
CA LYS A 407 -21.48 -14.59 30.93
C LYS A 407 -21.32 -13.92 29.56
N PHE A 408 -20.29 -14.30 28.81
CA PHE A 408 -19.98 -13.70 27.51
C PHE A 408 -20.32 -14.59 26.31
N TRP A 409 -20.73 -15.84 26.55
CA TRP A 409 -21.27 -16.76 25.55
C TRP A 409 -22.54 -17.48 26.04
N PRO A 410 -23.66 -16.77 26.26
CA PRO A 410 -24.88 -17.38 26.73
C PRO A 410 -25.56 -18.25 25.65
N ALA A 411 -26.32 -19.28 26.03
CA ALA A 411 -26.58 -19.71 27.41
C ALA A 411 -25.46 -20.56 28.03
N ARG A 412 -24.54 -21.07 27.21
CA ARG A 412 -23.37 -21.84 27.64
C ARG A 412 -22.24 -21.66 26.61
N PRO A 413 -20.97 -21.73 27.03
CA PRO A 413 -19.82 -21.77 26.14
C PRO A 413 -19.94 -22.89 25.11
N ASP A 414 -19.51 -22.61 23.88
CA ASP A 414 -19.46 -23.58 22.79
C ASP A 414 -18.33 -23.22 21.82
N ALA A 415 -17.30 -24.06 21.78
CA ALA A 415 -16.10 -23.82 20.99
C ALA A 415 -16.35 -23.90 19.47
N ASP A 416 -17.33 -24.69 19.02
CA ASP A 416 -17.64 -24.83 17.59
C ASP A 416 -18.39 -23.62 17.07
N GLU A 417 -19.34 -23.12 17.85
CA GLU A 417 -20.05 -21.88 17.52
C GLU A 417 -19.10 -20.67 17.53
N TYR A 418 -18.23 -20.57 18.53
CA TYR A 418 -17.22 -19.52 18.57
C TYR A 418 -16.21 -19.67 17.44
N GLY A 419 -15.73 -20.87 17.15
CA GLY A 419 -14.82 -21.13 16.04
C GLY A 419 -15.40 -20.72 14.68
N ALA A 420 -16.72 -20.86 14.48
CA ALA A 420 -17.41 -20.36 13.29
C ALA A 420 -17.46 -18.82 13.22
N LEU A 421 -17.73 -18.15 14.35
CA LEU A 421 -17.68 -16.70 14.46
C LEU A 421 -16.27 -16.16 14.20
N PHE A 422 -15.25 -16.76 14.84
CA PHE A 422 -13.85 -16.41 14.67
C PHE A 422 -13.42 -16.51 13.20
N ARG A 423 -13.68 -17.64 12.53
CA ARG A 423 -13.38 -17.82 11.10
C ARG A 423 -14.01 -16.76 10.21
N THR A 424 -15.23 -16.36 10.54
CA THR A 424 -15.97 -15.35 9.77
C THR A 424 -15.32 -13.98 9.92
N ALA A 425 -14.99 -13.56 11.15
CA ALA A 425 -14.28 -12.31 11.39
C ALA A 425 -12.87 -12.32 10.82
N ALA A 426 -12.11 -13.40 11.03
CA ALA A 426 -10.76 -13.57 10.51
C ALA A 426 -10.71 -13.41 8.99
N THR A 427 -11.63 -14.07 8.27
CA THR A 427 -11.74 -13.96 6.82
C THR A 427 -12.08 -12.54 6.38
N ALA A 428 -13.03 -11.90 7.07
CA ALA A 428 -13.48 -10.55 6.74
C ALA A 428 -12.39 -9.49 6.98
N ILE A 429 -11.67 -9.59 8.10
CA ILE A 429 -10.58 -8.67 8.46
C ILE A 429 -9.40 -8.88 7.52
N ARG A 430 -8.94 -10.13 7.30
CA ARG A 430 -7.83 -10.42 6.37
C ARG A 430 -8.16 -10.15 4.91
N GLY A 431 -9.44 -10.13 4.55
CA GLY A 431 -9.90 -9.67 3.24
C GLY A 431 -9.69 -8.16 3.02
N VAL A 432 -9.55 -7.39 4.10
CA VAL A 432 -9.26 -5.94 4.08
C VAL A 432 -7.78 -5.66 4.33
N ASP A 433 -7.22 -6.23 5.39
CA ASP A 433 -5.78 -6.17 5.70
C ASP A 433 -5.23 -7.58 5.88
N SER A 434 -4.58 -8.10 4.84
CA SER A 434 -4.00 -9.45 4.86
C SER A 434 -2.90 -9.65 5.90
N ARG A 435 -2.42 -8.57 6.54
CA ARG A 435 -1.41 -8.59 7.61
C ARG A 435 -1.99 -8.44 9.01
N ALA A 436 -3.32 -8.45 9.16
CA ALA A 436 -3.94 -8.33 10.47
C ALA A 436 -3.51 -9.47 11.40
N THR A 437 -3.08 -9.11 12.60
CA THR A 437 -2.81 -10.03 13.71
C THR A 437 -4.13 -10.38 14.38
N LEU A 438 -4.49 -11.66 14.36
CA LEU A 438 -5.75 -12.15 14.89
C LEU A 438 -5.53 -12.99 16.13
N LEU A 439 -6.16 -12.59 17.23
CA LEU A 439 -6.20 -13.35 18.47
C LEU A 439 -7.60 -13.93 18.66
N ILE A 440 -7.67 -15.15 19.19
CA ILE A 440 -8.93 -15.62 19.76
C ILE A 440 -9.36 -14.69 20.91
N GLY A 441 -10.64 -14.68 21.29
CA GLY A 441 -11.12 -13.93 22.45
C GLY A 441 -10.46 -14.40 23.74
N GLY A 442 -10.14 -13.45 24.62
CA GLY A 442 -9.44 -13.69 25.88
C GLY A 442 -10.11 -14.74 26.72
N LEU A 443 -9.44 -15.87 26.98
CA LEU A 443 -10.00 -16.97 27.77
C LEU A 443 -9.94 -16.63 29.27
N GLY A 444 -11.11 -16.61 29.92
CA GLY A 444 -11.24 -16.35 31.36
C GLY A 444 -11.02 -17.62 32.20
N PRO A 445 -10.56 -17.50 33.46
CA PRO A 445 -10.37 -18.64 34.35
C PRO A 445 -11.70 -19.27 34.73
N GLN A 446 -11.68 -20.56 35.05
CA GLN A 446 -12.81 -21.25 35.66
C GLN A 446 -12.71 -21.15 37.19
N TYR A 447 -13.76 -20.67 37.83
CA TYR A 447 -13.84 -20.62 39.30
C TYR A 447 -14.57 -21.85 39.86
N ASP A 448 -14.26 -22.22 41.11
CA ASP A 448 -14.96 -23.26 41.88
C ASP A 448 -16.37 -22.79 42.33
N THR A 449 -17.19 -22.37 41.37
CA THR A 449 -18.57 -21.95 41.56
C THR A 449 -19.48 -22.62 40.53
N PRO A 450 -20.76 -22.87 40.86
CA PRO A 450 -21.68 -23.48 39.91
C PRO A 450 -21.92 -22.57 38.69
N GLY A 451 -21.41 -22.97 37.52
CA GLY A 451 -21.57 -22.27 36.26
C GLY A 451 -21.11 -23.14 35.09
N ALA A 452 -21.63 -22.89 33.88
CA ALA A 452 -21.11 -23.51 32.66
C ALA A 452 -19.92 -22.69 32.16
N GLU A 453 -18.75 -22.86 32.79
CA GLU A 453 -17.46 -22.35 32.32
C GLU A 453 -16.62 -23.53 31.85
N ILE A 454 -15.81 -23.34 30.82
CA ILE A 454 -14.85 -24.34 30.34
C ILE A 454 -13.44 -23.82 30.64
N PRO A 455 -12.57 -24.59 31.34
CA PRO A 455 -11.19 -24.19 31.60
C PRO A 455 -10.45 -23.77 30.34
N PRO A 456 -9.60 -22.72 30.38
CA PRO A 456 -8.88 -22.22 29.20
C PRO A 456 -8.14 -23.29 28.40
N ALA A 457 -7.41 -24.20 29.07
CA ALA A 457 -6.67 -25.27 28.40
C ALA A 457 -7.61 -26.23 27.63
N GLN A 458 -8.72 -26.63 28.25
CA GLN A 458 -9.73 -27.47 27.62
C GLN A 458 -10.43 -26.76 26.46
N TYR A 459 -10.80 -25.49 26.63
CA TYR A 459 -11.46 -24.72 25.58
C TYR A 459 -10.53 -24.49 24.38
N LEU A 460 -9.26 -24.16 24.63
CA LEU A 460 -8.26 -24.01 23.59
C LEU A 460 -8.06 -25.30 22.79
N ASP A 461 -7.98 -26.46 23.47
CA ASP A 461 -7.88 -27.76 22.82
C ASP A 461 -9.09 -28.04 21.90
N GLN A 462 -10.30 -27.65 22.32
CA GLN A 462 -11.50 -27.73 21.47
C GLN A 462 -11.40 -26.83 20.23
N LEU A 463 -10.84 -25.62 20.36
CA LEU A 463 -10.62 -24.71 19.22
C LEU A 463 -9.56 -25.21 18.26
N TYR A 464 -8.54 -25.92 18.74
CA TYR A 464 -7.63 -26.68 17.88
C TYR A 464 -8.35 -27.81 17.16
N GLY A 465 -9.24 -28.54 17.86
CA GLY A 465 -10.05 -29.61 17.30
C GLY A 465 -10.95 -29.17 16.14
N ASN A 466 -11.41 -27.92 16.13
CA ASN A 466 -12.27 -27.38 15.07
C ASN A 466 -11.59 -26.43 14.07
N GLY A 467 -10.25 -26.30 14.15
CA GLY A 467 -9.47 -25.53 13.19
C GLY A 467 -9.37 -24.02 13.47
N ALA A 468 -10.05 -23.49 14.49
CA ALA A 468 -10.10 -22.05 14.73
C ALA A 468 -8.78 -21.52 15.31
N ALA A 469 -8.18 -22.22 16.27
CA ALA A 469 -6.94 -21.79 16.90
C ALA A 469 -5.75 -21.79 15.91
N GLN A 470 -5.73 -22.68 14.92
CA GLN A 470 -4.72 -22.70 13.86
C GLN A 470 -4.72 -21.43 13.02
N LEU A 471 -5.88 -20.77 12.87
CA LEU A 471 -6.03 -19.55 12.06
C LEU A 471 -5.63 -18.28 12.82
N ALA A 472 -5.59 -18.33 14.14
CA ALA A 472 -5.14 -17.24 15.00
C ALA A 472 -3.60 -17.12 14.99
N ASP A 473 -3.09 -15.91 15.09
CA ASP A 473 -1.65 -15.61 15.18
C ASP A 473 -1.14 -15.65 16.63
N GLY A 474 -2.05 -15.55 17.60
CA GLY A 474 -1.77 -15.66 19.03
C GLY A 474 -3.02 -16.03 19.83
N ILE A 475 -2.81 -16.37 21.10
CA ILE A 475 -3.88 -16.80 22.01
C ILE A 475 -4.07 -15.76 23.10
N ALA A 476 -5.26 -15.16 23.20
CA ALA A 476 -5.56 -14.21 24.27
C ALA A 476 -6.08 -14.91 25.53
N VAL A 477 -5.72 -14.39 26.70
CA VAL A 477 -6.08 -14.95 28.01
C VAL A 477 -6.29 -13.85 29.06
N HIS A 478 -7.16 -14.11 30.04
CA HIS A 478 -7.42 -13.23 31.19
C HIS A 478 -7.07 -13.90 32.53
N PRO A 479 -5.79 -14.22 32.78
CA PRO A 479 -5.40 -15.18 33.81
C PRO A 479 -5.33 -14.51 35.20
N TYR A 480 -6.46 -14.05 35.71
CA TYR A 480 -6.55 -13.39 37.01
C TYR A 480 -6.05 -14.29 38.15
N SER A 481 -5.29 -13.71 39.09
CA SER A 481 -4.72 -14.42 40.25
C SER A 481 -5.23 -13.92 41.60
N TYR A 482 -5.98 -12.82 41.64
CA TYR A 482 -6.31 -12.14 42.88
C TYR A 482 -7.16 -13.02 43.84
N PRO A 483 -6.96 -12.90 45.16
CA PRO A 483 -6.09 -11.94 45.85
C PRO A 483 -4.61 -12.35 45.87
N HIS A 484 -4.24 -13.47 45.25
CA HIS A 484 -2.91 -14.03 45.30
C HIS A 484 -1.94 -13.38 44.30
N LEU A 485 -0.64 -13.55 44.55
CA LEU A 485 0.40 -13.21 43.58
C LEU A 485 0.32 -14.12 42.35
N PRO A 486 0.81 -13.68 41.17
CA PRO A 486 0.63 -14.39 39.90
C PRO A 486 1.12 -15.84 39.89
N MET A 487 2.23 -16.15 40.59
CA MET A 487 2.79 -17.51 40.65
C MET A 487 2.51 -18.22 41.98
N ASP A 488 1.54 -17.74 42.77
CA ASP A 488 1.16 -18.39 44.03
C ASP A 488 0.43 -19.72 43.74
N PRO A 489 0.91 -20.87 44.25
CA PRO A 489 0.28 -22.16 44.03
C PRO A 489 -1.06 -22.32 44.79
N GLN A 490 -1.44 -21.37 45.65
CA GLN A 490 -2.72 -21.39 46.37
C GLN A 490 -3.89 -20.78 45.57
N GLN A 491 -3.65 -20.37 44.32
CA GLN A 491 -4.71 -20.01 43.39
C GLN A 491 -5.73 -21.15 43.30
N ARG A 492 -7.02 -20.80 43.35
CA ARG A 492 -8.12 -21.77 43.43
C ARG A 492 -8.81 -22.02 42.10
N GLN A 493 -8.62 -21.11 41.16
CA GLN A 493 -9.19 -21.12 39.82
C GLN A 493 -8.30 -21.91 38.85
N GLU A 494 -8.92 -22.61 37.91
CA GLU A 494 -8.21 -23.24 36.79
C GLU A 494 -8.06 -22.22 35.65
N GLY A 495 -6.86 -22.15 35.06
CA GLY A 495 -6.53 -21.13 34.06
C GLY A 495 -6.12 -19.79 34.66
N GLY A 496 -5.65 -19.80 35.91
CA GLY A 496 -5.01 -18.64 36.53
C GLY A 496 -3.62 -18.37 35.95
N PHE A 497 -2.95 -17.33 36.44
CA PHE A 497 -1.63 -16.91 35.93
C PHE A 497 -0.56 -17.99 36.08
N ALA A 498 -0.63 -18.79 37.15
CA ALA A 498 0.28 -19.90 37.37
C ALA A 498 0.12 -21.05 36.34
N ASP A 499 -1.03 -21.12 35.66
CA ASP A 499 -1.38 -22.19 34.72
C ASP A 499 -1.03 -21.85 33.26
N LEU A 500 -0.52 -20.64 32.97
CA LEU A 500 -0.12 -20.26 31.61
C LEU A 500 0.90 -21.21 30.96
N PRO A 501 1.87 -21.81 31.68
CA PRO A 501 2.73 -22.84 31.12
C PRO A 501 1.98 -24.11 30.66
N GLU A 502 0.86 -24.46 31.31
CA GLU A 502 0.00 -25.57 30.86
C GLU A 502 -0.68 -25.23 29.53
N LEU A 503 -1.21 -24.01 29.41
CA LEU A 503 -1.82 -23.53 28.17
C LEU A 503 -0.80 -23.49 27.01
N GLN A 504 0.43 -23.06 27.30
CA GLN A 504 1.53 -23.09 26.32
C GLN A 504 1.85 -24.53 25.88
N ALA A 505 1.79 -25.50 26.81
CA ALA A 505 1.98 -26.90 26.47
C ALA A 505 0.87 -27.45 25.55
N VAL A 506 -0.39 -27.00 25.70
CA VAL A 506 -1.46 -27.31 24.74
C VAL A 506 -1.11 -26.80 23.35
N MET A 507 -0.70 -25.53 23.22
CA MET A 507 -0.28 -24.94 21.93
C MET A 507 0.88 -25.73 21.31
N ALA A 508 1.90 -26.06 22.10
CA ALA A 508 3.03 -26.85 21.65
C ALA A 508 2.62 -28.26 21.19
N GLY A 509 1.67 -28.90 21.88
CA GLY A 509 1.11 -30.20 21.50
C GLY A 509 0.42 -30.20 20.14
N HIS A 510 -0.13 -29.05 19.72
CA HIS A 510 -0.75 -28.83 18.41
C HIS A 510 0.21 -28.27 17.34
N GLY A 511 1.51 -28.13 17.65
CA GLY A 511 2.53 -27.64 16.72
C GLY A 511 2.64 -26.10 16.64
N ASP A 512 1.98 -25.39 17.54
CA ASP A 512 1.89 -23.91 17.59
C ASP A 512 2.69 -23.33 18.76
N GLY A 513 3.71 -24.03 19.26
CA GLY A 513 4.48 -23.63 20.44
C GLY A 513 5.24 -22.30 20.30
N ASP A 514 5.43 -21.83 19.06
CA ASP A 514 6.06 -20.54 18.75
C ASP A 514 5.06 -19.36 18.73
N LYS A 515 3.74 -19.63 18.76
CA LYS A 515 2.72 -18.57 18.88
C LYS A 515 2.77 -17.96 20.28
N LEU A 516 2.48 -16.67 20.35
CA LEU A 516 2.49 -15.94 21.61
C LEU A 516 1.16 -16.08 22.36
N ILE A 517 1.25 -16.15 23.69
CA ILE A 517 0.12 -15.96 24.59
C ILE A 517 0.04 -14.47 24.95
N TRP A 518 -1.04 -13.81 24.53
CA TRP A 518 -1.32 -12.40 24.84
C TRP A 518 -2.16 -12.33 26.11
N ILE A 519 -1.65 -11.66 27.13
CA ILE A 519 -2.41 -11.46 28.37
C ILE A 519 -3.20 -10.17 28.18
N THR A 520 -4.44 -10.30 27.72
CA THR A 520 -5.26 -9.16 27.28
C THR A 520 -6.04 -8.50 28.41
N GLU A 521 -6.15 -9.18 29.56
CA GLU A 521 -6.59 -8.60 30.83
C GLU A 521 -5.86 -9.27 32.00
N PHE A 522 -5.34 -8.46 32.93
CA PHE A 522 -4.82 -8.93 34.21
C PHE A 522 -4.88 -7.82 35.25
N GLY A 523 -5.25 -8.11 36.48
CA GLY A 523 -5.34 -7.09 37.51
C GLY A 523 -5.84 -7.62 38.84
N ALA A 524 -6.12 -6.70 39.76
CA ALA A 524 -6.74 -7.02 41.03
C ALA A 524 -7.64 -5.85 41.48
N PRO A 525 -8.85 -6.12 41.98
CA PRO A 525 -9.72 -5.07 42.49
C PRO A 525 -9.25 -4.62 43.87
N THR A 526 -9.39 -3.33 44.14
CA THR A 526 -9.19 -2.72 45.46
C THR A 526 -10.53 -2.54 46.17
N GLY A 527 -10.52 -1.99 47.40
CA GLY A 527 -11.75 -1.69 48.14
C GLY A 527 -12.10 -2.75 49.17
N THR A 528 -13.37 -3.16 49.19
CA THR A 528 -13.97 -3.97 50.27
C THR A 528 -14.83 -5.14 49.76
N SER A 529 -14.87 -5.37 48.44
CA SER A 529 -15.52 -6.54 47.86
C SER A 529 -14.83 -7.83 48.30
N VAL A 530 -15.49 -8.97 48.07
CA VAL A 530 -14.83 -10.27 48.25
C VAL A 530 -13.58 -10.34 47.37
N ASN A 531 -12.47 -10.80 47.94
CA ASN A 531 -11.14 -10.87 47.31
C ASN A 531 -10.51 -9.52 46.92
N ALA A 532 -11.07 -8.37 47.34
CA ALA A 532 -10.40 -7.08 47.18
C ALA A 532 -9.07 -7.06 47.95
N VAL A 533 -8.08 -6.38 47.38
CA VAL A 533 -6.74 -6.23 47.95
C VAL A 533 -6.47 -4.77 48.34
N SER A 534 -5.42 -4.51 49.12
CA SER A 534 -4.96 -3.13 49.34
C SER A 534 -4.37 -2.54 48.04
N GLU A 535 -4.26 -1.22 47.94
CA GLU A 535 -3.62 -0.59 46.77
C GLU A 535 -2.15 -1.03 46.62
N GLU A 536 -1.44 -1.24 47.73
CA GLU A 536 -0.05 -1.75 47.72
C GLU A 536 0.02 -3.19 47.22
N GLN A 537 -0.94 -4.02 47.60
CA GLN A 537 -1.02 -5.40 47.12
C GLN A 537 -1.43 -5.46 45.65
N GLN A 538 -2.31 -4.57 45.18
CA GLN A 538 -2.59 -4.39 43.75
C GLN A 538 -1.29 -4.07 43.00
N ALA A 539 -0.51 -3.10 43.46
CA ALA A 539 0.78 -2.76 42.87
C ALA A 539 1.75 -3.97 42.84
N ALA A 540 1.83 -4.71 43.93
CA ALA A 540 2.68 -5.90 44.02
C ALA A 540 2.27 -7.00 43.03
N ILE A 541 0.97 -7.25 42.86
CA ILE A 541 0.44 -8.24 41.90
C ILE A 541 0.81 -7.85 40.46
N LEU A 542 0.57 -6.59 40.08
CA LEU A 542 0.85 -6.09 38.72
C LEU A 542 2.35 -6.15 38.39
N LEU A 543 3.22 -5.72 39.32
CA LEU A 543 4.66 -5.75 39.13
C LEU A 543 5.23 -7.17 39.09
N ALA A 544 4.71 -8.08 39.92
CA ALA A 544 5.10 -9.49 39.89
C ALA A 544 4.73 -10.14 38.55
N ALA A 545 3.57 -9.81 37.99
CA ALA A 545 3.16 -10.31 36.67
C ALA A 545 4.09 -9.82 35.57
N ARG A 546 4.43 -8.52 35.58
CA ARG A 546 5.41 -7.94 34.64
C ARG A 546 6.76 -8.66 34.72
N GLN A 547 7.25 -8.87 35.93
CA GLN A 547 8.53 -9.54 36.15
C GLN A 547 8.51 -10.99 35.64
N GLN A 548 7.39 -11.70 35.84
CA GLN A 548 7.24 -13.08 35.39
C GLN A 548 7.11 -13.18 33.86
N VAL A 549 6.30 -12.32 33.23
CA VAL A 549 6.14 -12.27 31.76
C VAL A 549 7.48 -12.01 31.08
N ALA A 550 8.33 -11.15 31.64
CA ALA A 550 9.67 -10.89 31.11
C ALA A 550 10.60 -12.13 31.09
N GLN A 551 10.26 -13.20 31.82
CA GLN A 551 11.00 -14.47 31.81
C GLN A 551 10.49 -15.46 30.76
N TRP A 552 9.29 -15.24 30.20
CA TRP A 552 8.67 -16.13 29.24
C TRP A 552 8.88 -15.60 27.82
N ASN A 553 9.66 -16.33 27.03
CA ASN A 553 9.91 -15.99 25.63
C ASN A 553 8.72 -16.23 24.69
N TRP A 554 7.67 -16.91 25.20
CA TRP A 554 6.41 -17.21 24.52
C TRP A 554 5.26 -16.31 24.96
N ALA A 555 5.49 -15.39 25.91
CA ALA A 555 4.48 -14.42 26.31
C ALA A 555 4.54 -13.17 25.43
N GLY A 556 3.36 -12.70 25.01
CA GLY A 556 3.15 -11.44 24.31
C GLY A 556 2.98 -10.26 25.28
N PRO A 557 2.21 -9.23 24.90
CA PRO A 557 1.97 -8.09 25.78
C PRO A 557 1.16 -8.49 27.03
N LEU A 558 1.44 -7.77 28.12
CA LEU A 558 0.71 -7.85 29.39
C LEU A 558 -0.17 -6.61 29.54
N VAL A 559 -1.47 -6.77 29.32
CA VAL A 559 -2.46 -5.70 29.37
C VAL A 559 -3.16 -5.72 30.72
N TYR A 560 -3.09 -4.61 31.44
CA TYR A 560 -3.74 -4.48 32.75
C TYR A 560 -5.21 -4.08 32.63
N TYR A 561 -6.06 -4.76 33.39
CA TYR A 561 -7.46 -4.37 33.61
C TYR A 561 -7.53 -3.68 34.99
N GLU A 562 -7.70 -2.36 35.04
CA GLU A 562 -7.89 -1.40 33.95
C GLU A 562 -7.32 -0.02 34.28
N LEU A 563 -7.41 0.95 33.35
CA LEU A 563 -6.83 2.28 33.57
C LEU A 563 -7.51 3.03 34.73
N VAL A 564 -8.84 3.16 34.69
CA VAL A 564 -9.63 4.03 35.58
C VAL A 564 -10.70 3.20 36.29
N ASP A 565 -10.92 3.46 37.57
CA ASP A 565 -12.01 2.86 38.33
C ASP A 565 -13.38 3.03 37.64
N GLY A 566 -14.14 1.94 37.54
CA GLY A 566 -15.49 1.94 36.96
C GLY A 566 -16.52 2.71 37.75
N GLY A 567 -16.24 3.02 39.01
CA GLY A 567 -17.11 3.84 39.83
C GLY A 567 -16.47 4.25 41.14
N THR A 568 -17.29 4.35 42.18
CA THR A 568 -16.85 4.83 43.50
C THR A 568 -17.43 3.99 44.64
N ASP A 569 -18.16 2.92 44.34
CA ASP A 569 -18.67 2.00 45.35
C ASP A 569 -17.56 1.02 45.74
N PRO A 570 -16.99 1.11 46.96
CA PRO A 570 -15.88 0.25 47.36
C PRO A 570 -16.29 -1.22 47.57
N SER A 571 -17.58 -1.53 47.58
CA SER A 571 -18.07 -2.91 47.76
C SER A 571 -18.26 -3.67 46.44
N ASP A 572 -18.18 -2.97 45.32
CA ASP A 572 -18.27 -3.52 43.97
C ASP A 572 -16.87 -3.69 43.37
N GLY A 573 -16.40 -4.93 43.24
CA GLY A 573 -15.06 -5.22 42.74
C GLY A 573 -14.80 -4.64 41.34
N GLU A 574 -15.80 -4.71 40.45
CA GLU A 574 -15.71 -4.21 39.07
C GLU A 574 -15.48 -2.69 39.02
N GLN A 575 -15.94 -1.96 40.03
CA GLN A 575 -15.74 -0.51 40.09
C GLN A 575 -14.35 -0.10 40.58
N ASN A 576 -13.52 -1.04 41.07
CA ASN A 576 -12.28 -0.72 41.80
C ASN A 576 -11.01 -1.40 41.25
N PHE A 577 -11.04 -1.86 39.99
CA PHE A 577 -9.87 -2.42 39.28
C PHE A 577 -8.87 -1.37 38.81
N GLY A 578 -9.29 -0.10 38.68
CA GLY A 578 -8.48 0.96 38.12
C GLY A 578 -7.16 1.14 38.85
N VAL A 579 -6.09 1.36 38.08
CA VAL A 579 -4.83 1.90 38.63
C VAL A 579 -4.93 3.39 38.93
N LEU A 580 -5.91 4.06 38.31
CA LEU A 580 -6.36 5.41 38.62
C LEU A 580 -7.77 5.36 39.26
N ARG A 581 -8.04 6.30 40.16
CA ARG A 581 -9.41 6.54 40.64
C ARG A 581 -10.23 7.24 39.55
N LYS A 582 -11.55 7.31 39.75
CA LYS A 582 -12.49 7.97 38.83
C LYS A 582 -12.16 9.45 38.54
N ASP A 583 -11.48 10.13 39.45
CA ASP A 583 -11.01 11.52 39.27
C ASP A 583 -9.61 11.62 38.64
N LEU A 584 -9.10 10.51 38.10
CA LEU A 584 -7.76 10.33 37.54
C LEU A 584 -6.61 10.50 38.55
N SER A 585 -6.89 10.54 39.85
CA SER A 585 -5.82 10.48 40.86
C SER A 585 -5.16 9.10 40.87
N PRO A 586 -3.82 9.02 40.91
CA PRO A 586 -3.13 7.73 40.86
C PRO A 586 -3.33 6.95 42.17
N LYS A 587 -3.51 5.64 42.05
CA LYS A 587 -3.33 4.69 43.15
C LYS A 587 -1.87 4.24 43.24
N ALA A 588 -1.54 3.45 44.27
CA ALA A 588 -0.20 2.90 44.44
C ALA A 588 0.31 2.14 43.20
N ALA A 589 -0.56 1.43 42.48
CA ALA A 589 -0.20 0.73 41.25
C ALA A 589 0.26 1.67 40.13
N ALA A 590 -0.46 2.77 39.87
CA ALA A 590 -0.07 3.75 38.85
C ALA A 590 1.27 4.42 39.20
N LEU A 591 1.46 4.79 40.47
CA LEU A 591 2.73 5.37 40.94
C LEU A 591 3.90 4.40 40.74
N ALA A 592 3.70 3.12 41.09
CA ALA A 592 4.72 2.10 40.93
C ALA A 592 5.10 1.85 39.46
N LEU A 593 4.14 1.91 38.54
CA LEU A 593 4.40 1.81 37.10
C LEU A 593 5.24 3.01 36.61
N MET A 594 4.91 4.23 37.03
CA MET A 594 5.69 5.44 36.72
C MET A 594 7.13 5.37 37.27
N GLU A 595 7.32 4.88 38.50
CA GLU A 595 8.62 4.86 39.19
C GLU A 595 9.58 3.79 38.64
N SER A 596 9.05 2.69 38.09
CA SER A 596 9.84 1.57 37.55
C SER A 596 10.85 1.95 36.47
N ASP A 597 10.71 3.14 35.87
CA ASP A 597 11.59 3.69 34.84
C ASP A 597 12.81 4.45 35.41
N THR A 598 12.65 5.12 36.55
CA THR A 598 13.72 5.90 37.21
C THR A 598 14.92 5.04 37.61
N ASN A 599 14.66 3.79 38.01
CA ASN A 599 15.70 2.81 38.36
C ASN A 599 16.35 2.17 37.13
N ARG A 600 15.68 2.17 35.96
CA ARG A 600 16.24 1.63 34.70
C ARG A 600 17.26 2.60 34.09
N ARG A 601 16.98 3.91 34.10
CA ARG A 601 17.90 4.95 33.58
C ARG A 601 19.14 5.18 34.44
N THR A 602 19.07 4.86 35.73
CA THR A 602 20.22 4.93 36.65
C THR A 602 21.08 3.67 36.62
N SER A 603 20.49 2.51 36.28
CA SER A 603 21.19 1.23 36.11
C SER A 603 22.01 1.13 34.82
N THR A 604 21.67 1.85 33.75
CA THR A 604 22.44 1.88 32.49
C THR A 604 23.55 2.94 32.48
N ALA A 605 23.67 3.73 33.56
CA ALA A 605 24.67 4.78 33.71
C ALA A 605 25.82 4.42 34.68
N LEU A 606 25.99 3.14 35.03
CA LEU A 606 27.07 2.62 35.88
C LEU A 606 27.93 1.56 35.19
#